data_AF-A0A0B6ZG41-F1
#
_entry.id   AF-A0A0B6ZG41-F1
#
_cell.length_a   1.000
_cell.length_b   1.000
_cell.length_c   1.000
_cell.angle_alpha   90.00
_cell.angle_beta   90.00
_cell.angle_gamma   90.00
#
_symmetry.space_group_name_H-M   'P 1'
#
loop_
_entity.id
_entity.type
_entity.pdbx_description
1 polymer ?
#
loop_
_entity_poly.entity_id
_entity_poly.type
_entity_poly.pdbx_seq_one_letter_code
_entity_poly.pdbx_strand_id
1 'polypeptide(L)'
;MKGRLTYEKMNTIIEQLDKVFSEKYQVLKQKTASLSDVNRKRVELFRVQENKDTEGIPFVTEKDITDLSSMKVDNSVRNMMTILRHCNILQEIRGGGYVRFAIASRF
;
A
#
# COMPACT_ATOMS: atom_id res chain seq x y z
N MET A 1 -19.93 3.11 -1.75
CA MET A 1 -19.12 2.11 -2.48
C MET A 1 -18.90 2.57 -3.91
N LYS A 2 -19.75 2.34 -4.93
CA LYS A 2 -19.50 2.93 -6.27
C LYS A 2 -19.76 4.44 -6.38
N GLY A 3 -20.89 4.98 -5.92
CA GLY A 3 -21.19 6.42 -6.11
C GLY A 3 -21.04 6.87 -7.58
N ARG A 4 -20.35 7.99 -7.85
CA ARG A 4 -20.00 8.49 -9.20
C ARG A 4 -18.70 7.90 -9.78
N LEU A 5 -18.21 6.83 -9.19
CA LEU A 5 -16.93 6.22 -9.56
C LEU A 5 -17.09 5.36 -10.81
N THR A 6 -16.19 5.57 -11.77
CA THR A 6 -16.17 4.83 -13.04
C THR A 6 -15.19 3.67 -12.95
N TYR A 7 -15.36 2.66 -13.82
CA TYR A 7 -14.43 1.54 -13.92
C TYR A 7 -13.03 1.99 -14.33
N GLU A 8 -12.93 2.97 -15.23
CA GLU A 8 -11.65 3.56 -15.62
C GLU A 8 -10.89 4.11 -14.40
N LYS A 9 -11.56 4.92 -13.56
CA LYS A 9 -10.96 5.47 -12.34
C LYS A 9 -10.52 4.36 -11.38
N MET A 10 -11.34 3.31 -11.23
CA MET A 10 -10.98 2.15 -10.41
C MET A 10 -9.72 1.46 -10.93
N ASN A 11 -9.67 1.16 -12.23
CA ASN A 11 -8.53 0.49 -12.84
C ASN A 11 -7.26 1.33 -12.72
N THR A 12 -7.34 2.64 -12.94
CA THR A 12 -6.20 3.56 -12.73
C THR A 12 -5.69 3.49 -11.29
N ILE A 13 -6.57 3.47 -10.28
CA ILE A 13 -6.13 3.34 -8.89
C ILE A 13 -5.46 1.98 -8.63
N ILE A 14 -6.02 0.89 -9.17
CA ILE A 14 -5.44 -0.45 -9.01
C ILE A 14 -4.02 -0.48 -9.60
N GLU A 15 -3.81 0.06 -10.80
CA GLU A 15 -2.50 0.14 -11.44
C GLU A 15 -1.49 0.96 -10.63
N GLN A 16 -1.94 2.06 -10.02
CA GLN A 16 -1.08 2.89 -9.18
C GLN A 16 -0.74 2.18 -7.86
N LEU A 17 -1.71 1.49 -7.25
CA LEU A 17 -1.43 0.68 -6.07
C LEU A 17 -0.42 -0.42 -6.39
N ASP A 18 -0.58 -1.13 -7.52
CA ASP A 18 0.36 -2.16 -7.94
C ASP A 18 1.80 -1.62 -8.10
N LYS A 19 1.95 -0.40 -8.62
CA LYS A 19 3.24 0.31 -8.66
C LYS A 19 3.79 0.61 -7.27
N VAL A 20 2.97 1.12 -6.35
CA VAL A 20 3.37 1.42 -4.97
C VAL A 20 3.84 0.15 -4.25
N PHE A 21 3.09 -0.95 -4.39
CA PHE A 21 3.48 -2.26 -3.86
C PHE A 21 4.81 -2.71 -4.48
N SER A 22 4.91 -2.67 -5.81
CA SER A 22 6.10 -3.09 -6.53
C SER A 22 7.33 -2.30 -6.10
N GLU A 23 7.26 -0.97 -6.02
CA GLU A 23 8.38 -0.13 -5.60
C GLU A 23 8.79 -0.41 -4.14
N LYS A 24 7.83 -0.45 -3.21
CA LYS A 24 8.10 -0.75 -1.80
C LYS A 24 8.83 -2.09 -1.64
N TYR A 25 8.29 -3.14 -2.26
CA TYR A 25 8.86 -4.48 -2.12
C TYR A 25 10.11 -4.72 -2.96
N GLN A 26 10.33 -3.97 -4.04
CA GLN A 26 11.62 -3.95 -4.73
C GLN A 26 12.71 -3.37 -3.83
N VAL A 27 12.46 -2.24 -3.17
CA VAL A 27 13.41 -1.62 -2.24
C VAL A 27 13.69 -2.54 -1.04
N LEU A 28 12.66 -3.19 -0.48
CA LEU A 28 12.84 -4.14 0.62
C LEU A 28 13.65 -5.39 0.24
N LYS A 29 13.60 -5.82 -1.03
CA LYS A 29 14.37 -6.98 -1.55
C LYS A 29 15.82 -6.67 -1.88
N GLN A 30 16.19 -5.39 -2.04
CA GLN A 30 17.56 -4.99 -2.35
C GLN A 30 18.52 -5.40 -1.24
N LYS A 31 19.72 -5.86 -1.61
CA LYS A 31 20.77 -6.18 -0.64
C LYS A 31 21.15 -4.92 0.13
N THR A 32 21.32 -5.03 1.44
CA THR A 32 21.64 -3.89 2.32
C THR A 32 22.91 -3.15 1.89
N ALA A 33 23.90 -3.88 1.39
CA ALA A 33 25.16 -3.33 0.87
C ALA A 33 24.98 -2.49 -0.41
N SER A 34 23.91 -2.69 -1.18
CA SER A 34 23.64 -1.95 -2.43
C SER A 34 22.62 -0.83 -2.27
N LEU A 35 22.13 -0.56 -1.05
CA LEU A 35 21.15 0.50 -0.80
C LEU A 35 21.83 1.88 -0.82
N SER A 36 21.23 2.82 -1.56
CA SER A 36 21.51 4.25 -1.40
C SER A 36 21.06 4.74 -0.02
N ASP A 37 21.58 5.88 0.44
CA ASP A 37 21.17 6.45 1.74
C ASP A 37 19.66 6.77 1.81
N VAL A 38 19.07 7.17 0.68
CA VAL A 38 17.63 7.38 0.56
C VAL A 38 16.88 6.07 0.74
N ASN A 39 17.31 5.00 0.07
CA ASN A 39 16.66 3.70 0.18
C ASN A 39 16.88 3.06 1.54
N ARG A 40 18.02 3.31 2.20
CA ARG A 40 18.27 2.85 3.59
C ARG A 40 17.24 3.44 4.55
N LYS A 41 17.01 4.75 4.48
CA LYS A 41 15.96 5.43 5.26
C LYS A 41 14.56 4.90 4.93
N ARG A 42 14.26 4.65 3.66
CA ARG A 42 12.98 4.04 3.24
C ARG A 42 12.80 2.65 3.84
N VAL A 43 13.82 1.80 3.80
CA VAL A 43 13.78 0.44 4.39
C VAL A 43 13.55 0.51 5.90
N GLU A 44 14.23 1.40 6.61
CA GLU A 44 13.99 1.62 8.04
C GLU A 44 12.54 2.03 8.31
N LEU A 45 12.02 2.99 7.53
CA LEU A 45 10.62 3.43 7.62
C LEU A 45 9.62 2.30 7.31
N PHE A 46 9.88 1.47 6.29
CA PHE A 46 9.00 0.34 5.97
C PHE A 46 9.01 -0.71 7.08
N ARG A 47 10.16 -0.97 7.70
CA ARG A 47 10.28 -1.94 8.80
C ARG A 47 9.57 -1.49 10.07
N VAL A 48 9.59 -0.20 10.42
CA VAL A 48 8.84 0.30 11.60
C VAL A 48 7.32 0.25 11.39
N GLN A 49 6.87 0.16 10.14
CA GLN A 49 5.46 -0.06 9.85
C GLN A 49 5.04 -1.52 10.07
N GLU A 50 5.94 -2.48 10.24
CA GLU A 50 5.54 -3.88 10.50
C GLU A 50 4.86 -4.04 11.88
N ASN A 51 3.99 -5.03 12.01
CA ASN A 51 3.50 -5.53 13.30
C ASN A 51 3.24 -7.05 13.22
N LYS A 52 2.82 -7.64 14.34
CA LYS A 52 2.50 -9.08 14.40
C LYS A 52 1.41 -9.54 13.40
N ASP A 53 0.55 -8.62 12.97
CA ASP A 53 -0.59 -8.92 12.10
C ASP A 53 -0.22 -8.76 10.61
N THR A 54 0.96 -8.22 10.29
CA THR A 54 1.46 -8.04 8.91
C THR A 54 2.51 -9.07 8.50
N GLU A 55 2.88 -9.97 9.41
CA GLU A 55 3.91 -10.96 9.16
C GLU A 55 3.57 -11.82 7.94
N GLY A 56 4.44 -11.78 6.93
CA GLY A 56 4.27 -12.51 5.67
C GLY A 56 3.21 -11.95 4.72
N ILE A 57 2.57 -10.83 5.04
CA ILE A 57 1.50 -10.25 4.22
C ILE A 57 1.99 -8.94 3.58
N PRO A 58 2.02 -8.83 2.24
CA PRO A 58 2.36 -7.57 1.59
C PRO A 58 1.35 -6.47 1.91
N PHE A 59 1.82 -5.27 2.29
CA PHE A 59 0.99 -4.10 2.57
C PHE A 59 1.64 -2.77 2.22
N VAL A 60 0.79 -1.75 2.06
CA VAL A 60 1.17 -0.34 1.91
C VAL A 60 0.38 0.53 2.89
N THR A 61 0.94 1.66 3.30
CA THR A 61 0.25 2.66 4.14
C THR A 61 -0.25 3.84 3.30
N GLU A 62 -1.12 4.71 3.85
CA GLU A 62 -1.51 5.97 3.18
C GLU A 62 -0.28 6.83 2.82
N LYS A 63 0.75 6.79 3.69
CA LYS A 63 2.01 7.50 3.46
C LYS A 63 2.79 6.89 2.29
N ASP A 64 2.90 5.57 2.21
CA ASP A 64 3.55 4.91 1.08
C ASP A 64 2.86 5.27 -0.25
N ILE A 65 1.53 5.32 -0.27
CA ILE A 65 0.77 5.71 -1.47
C ILE A 65 1.12 7.15 -1.87
N THR A 66 1.21 8.07 -0.90
CA THR A 66 1.52 9.47 -1.19
C THR A 66 2.98 9.68 -1.59
N ASP A 67 3.91 8.91 -0.99
CA ASP A 67 5.35 9.09 -1.18
C ASP A 67 5.90 8.34 -2.41
N LEU A 68 5.26 7.23 -2.81
CA LEU A 68 5.69 6.37 -3.93
C LEU A 68 4.80 6.50 -5.17
N SER A 69 3.74 7.30 -5.11
CA SER A 69 2.94 7.63 -6.29
C SER A 69 2.69 9.14 -6.36
N SER A 70 2.20 9.61 -7.50
CA SER A 70 1.71 10.99 -7.65
C SER A 70 0.30 11.18 -7.09
N MET A 71 -0.26 10.20 -6.38
CA MET A 71 -1.63 10.23 -5.88
C MET A 71 -1.73 10.86 -4.50
N LYS A 72 -2.74 11.73 -4.34
CA LYS A 72 -3.17 12.20 -3.03
C LYS A 72 -4.28 11.30 -2.51
N VAL A 73 -4.17 10.84 -1.26
CA VAL A 73 -5.22 10.06 -0.60
C VAL A 73 -6.38 10.97 -0.18
N ASP A 74 -7.29 11.21 -1.13
CA ASP A 74 -8.52 11.97 -0.93
C ASP A 74 -9.72 11.05 -0.65
N ASN A 75 -10.93 11.64 -0.56
CA ASN A 75 -12.15 10.87 -0.32
C ASN A 75 -12.50 9.91 -1.46
N SER A 76 -12.06 10.21 -2.70
CA SER A 76 -12.25 9.30 -3.83
C SER A 76 -11.41 8.05 -3.65
N VAL A 77 -10.12 8.19 -3.32
CA VAL A 77 -9.21 7.07 -3.05
C VAL A 77 -9.72 6.24 -1.86
N ARG A 78 -10.14 6.87 -0.76
CA ARG A 78 -10.69 6.16 0.41
C ARG A 78 -11.97 5.38 0.07
N ASN A 79 -12.85 5.95 -0.75
CA ASN A 79 -14.01 5.23 -1.25
C ASN A 79 -13.61 4.02 -2.11
N MET A 80 -12.57 4.14 -2.94
CA MET A 80 -12.07 3.01 -3.75
C MET A 80 -11.45 1.92 -2.87
N MET A 81 -10.65 2.27 -1.87
CA MET A 81 -10.14 1.30 -0.88
C MET A 81 -11.27 0.54 -0.19
N THR A 82 -12.38 1.21 0.10
CA THR A 82 -13.58 0.58 0.67
C THR A 82 -14.22 -0.42 -0.30
N ILE A 83 -14.26 -0.12 -1.59
CA ILE A 83 -14.74 -1.07 -2.62
C ILE A 83 -13.78 -2.26 -2.73
N LEU A 84 -12.47 -2.02 -2.84
CA LEU A 84 -11.47 -3.08 -2.95
C LEU A 84 -11.49 -4.02 -1.75
N ARG A 85 -11.75 -3.46 -0.56
CA ARG A 85 -11.95 -4.24 0.67
C ARG A 85 -13.17 -5.14 0.59
N HIS A 86 -14.30 -4.62 0.13
CA HIS A 86 -15.51 -5.43 -0.04
C HIS A 86 -15.38 -6.49 -1.13
N CYS A 87 -14.59 -6.22 -2.16
CA CYS A 87 -14.25 -7.20 -3.20
C CYS A 87 -13.20 -8.23 -2.74
N ASN A 88 -12.77 -8.21 -1.48
CA ASN A 88 -11.73 -9.08 -0.93
C ASN A 88 -10.41 -9.03 -1.73
N ILE A 89 -10.08 -7.84 -2.26
CA ILE A 89 -8.79 -7.57 -2.92
C ILE A 89 -7.79 -7.05 -1.88
N LEU A 90 -8.25 -6.16 -1.00
CA LEU A 90 -7.47 -5.59 0.07
C LEU A 90 -8.09 -5.89 1.43
N GLN A 91 -7.27 -5.94 2.46
CA GLN A 91 -7.67 -5.95 3.86
C GLN A 91 -7.02 -4.77 4.57
N GLU A 92 -7.64 -4.33 5.66
CA GLU A 92 -7.16 -3.19 6.42
C GLU A 92 -6.69 -3.63 7.80
N ILE A 93 -5.40 -3.46 8.05
CA ILE A 93 -4.74 -3.85 9.31
C ILE A 93 -4.39 -2.57 10.06
N ARG A 94 -5.01 -2.38 11.24
CA ARG A 94 -4.84 -1.19 12.07
C ARG A 94 -4.05 -1.53 13.33
N GLY A 95 -3.09 -0.67 13.67
CA GLY A 95 -2.32 -0.82 14.91
C GLY A 95 -1.03 -0.01 14.89
N GLY A 96 -0.57 0.42 16.08
CA GLY A 96 0.67 1.18 16.22
C GLY A 96 0.65 2.55 15.52
N GLY A 97 -0.51 3.17 15.37
CA GLY A 97 -0.66 4.45 14.66
C GLY A 97 -0.69 4.35 13.13
N TYR A 98 -0.58 3.15 12.57
CA TYR A 98 -0.63 2.92 11.12
C TYR A 98 -1.94 2.26 10.70
N VAL A 99 -2.42 2.68 9.52
CA VAL A 99 -3.44 1.99 8.72
C VAL A 99 -2.73 1.37 7.54
N ARG A 100 -2.83 0.04 7.40
CA ARG A 100 -2.16 -0.74 6.37
C ARG A 100 -3.18 -1.36 5.45
N PHE A 101 -3.05 -1.10 4.16
CA PHE A 101 -3.81 -1.77 3.12
C PHE A 101 -2.98 -2.96 2.66
N ALA A 102 -3.33 -4.14 3.15
CA ALA A 102 -2.64 -5.37 2.84
C ALA A 102 -3.36 -6.14 1.74
N ILE A 103 -2.63 -6.88 0.93
CA ILE A 103 -3.24 -7.79 -0.05
C ILE A 103 -4.02 -8.85 0.73
N ALA A 104 -5.28 -9.06 0.37
CA ALA A 104 -6.06 -10.13 0.96
C ALA A 104 -5.52 -11.47 0.47
N SER A 105 -4.98 -12.29 1.38
CA SER A 105 -4.65 -13.68 1.07
C SER A 105 -5.95 -14.42 0.78
N ARG A 106 -6.15 -14.85 -0.46
CA ARG A 106 -7.22 -15.79 -0.79
C ARG A 106 -6.85 -17.13 -0.13
N PHE A 107 -7.74 -17.64 0.73
CA PHE A 107 -7.74 -19.04 1.12
C PHE A 107 -8.30 -19.89 -0.01
#